data_AF-A0A1F7LKF2-F1
#
_entry.id   AF-A0A1F7LKF2-F1
#
_cell.length_a   1.000
_cell.length_b   1.000
_cell.length_c   1.000
_cell.angle_alpha   90.00
_cell.angle_beta   90.00
_cell.angle_gamma   90.00
#
_symmetry.space_group_name_H-M   'P 1'
#
loop_
_entity.id
_entity.type
_entity.pdbx_description
1 polymer ?
#
loop_
_entity_poly.entity_id
_entity_poly.type
_entity_poly.pdbx_seq_one_letter_code
_entity_poly.pdbx_strand_id
1 'polypeptide(L)'
;MAAEEARLYEDLARLMEAFWAELRGGDESRMEEFAGRRERIVDALDALGPIPDLPSVGRDLLDNYWERSATAIRRIQDLDREIVKVLEAQKAAVREELGQLARGRELHEAYQGAAPTSPVFLDRVG
;
A
#
# COMPACT_ATOMS: atom_id res chain seq x y z
N MET A 1 -23.90 -13.83 -13.73
CA MET A 1 -23.74 -13.42 -12.32
C MET A 1 -22.55 -14.15 -11.68
N ALA A 2 -22.64 -15.42 -11.26
CA ALA A 2 -21.48 -16.12 -10.64
C ALA A 2 -20.20 -16.16 -11.51
N ALA A 3 -20.34 -16.36 -12.82
CA ALA A 3 -19.20 -16.31 -13.75
C ALA A 3 -18.55 -14.92 -13.84
N GLU A 4 -19.36 -13.88 -13.71
CA GLU A 4 -18.91 -12.49 -13.77
C GLU A 4 -18.25 -12.07 -12.45
N GLU A 5 -18.81 -12.51 -11.33
CA GLU A 5 -18.22 -12.36 -10.00
C GLU A 5 -16.81 -12.98 -9.94
N ALA A 6 -16.68 -14.24 -10.39
CA ALA A 6 -15.40 -14.93 -10.45
C ALA A 6 -14.39 -14.18 -11.31
N ARG A 7 -14.82 -13.65 -12.47
CA ARG A 7 -13.97 -12.83 -13.34
C ARG A 7 -13.51 -11.54 -12.64
N LEU A 8 -14.41 -10.83 -11.95
CA LEU A 8 -14.07 -9.59 -11.26
C LEU A 8 -13.07 -9.82 -10.12
N TYR A 9 -13.23 -10.90 -9.34
CA TYR A 9 -12.23 -11.26 -8.33
C TYR A 9 -10.88 -11.62 -8.95
N GLU A 10 -10.86 -12.35 -10.07
CA GLU A 10 -9.62 -12.67 -10.78
C GLU A 10 -8.96 -11.43 -11.39
N ASP A 11 -9.75 -10.47 -11.88
CA ASP A 11 -9.25 -9.20 -12.39
C ASP A 11 -8.68 -8.34 -11.25
N LEU A 12 -9.34 -8.32 -10.09
CA LEU A 12 -8.85 -7.64 -8.89
C LEU A 12 -7.54 -8.25 -8.39
N ALA A 13 -7.46 -9.59 -8.33
CA ALA A 13 -6.24 -10.29 -7.95
C ALA A 13 -5.07 -9.92 -8.87
N ARG A 14 -5.29 -9.94 -10.19
CA ARG A 14 -4.27 -9.53 -11.19
C ARG A 14 -3.86 -8.07 -11.05
N LEU A 15 -4.81 -7.18 -10.81
CA LEU A 15 -4.53 -5.76 -10.57
C LEU A 15 -3.64 -5.58 -9.34
N MET A 16 -3.91 -6.31 -8.26
CA MET A 16 -3.11 -6.25 -7.04
C MET A 16 -1.72 -6.88 -7.20
N GLU A 17 -1.57 -7.94 -7.99
CA GLU A 17 -0.26 -8.51 -8.31
C GLU A 17 0.61 -7.53 -9.10
N ALA A 18 0.02 -6.83 -10.08
CA ALA A 18 0.72 -5.80 -10.84
C ALA A 18 1.18 -4.65 -9.94
N PHE A 19 0.28 -4.17 -9.08
CA PHE A 19 0.62 -3.12 -8.12
C PHE A 19 1.70 -3.56 -7.13
N TRP A 20 1.62 -4.80 -6.63
CA TRP A 20 2.65 -5.35 -5.74
C TRP A 20 4.02 -5.43 -6.42
N ALA A 21 4.06 -5.75 -7.71
CA ALA A 21 5.30 -5.75 -8.48
C ALA A 21 5.89 -4.33 -8.62
N GLU A 22 5.05 -3.33 -8.91
CA GLU A 22 5.45 -1.90 -8.99
C GLU A 22 5.95 -1.40 -7.63
N LEU A 23 5.22 -1.68 -6.54
CA LEU A 23 5.58 -1.27 -5.18
C LEU A 23 6.92 -1.84 -4.73
N ARG A 24 7.20 -3.11 -5.02
CA ARG A 24 8.53 -3.71 -4.74
C ARG A 24 9.65 -3.12 -5.59
N GLY A 25 9.32 -2.58 -6.77
CA GLY A 25 10.24 -1.83 -7.61
C GLY A 25 10.49 -0.41 -7.13
N GLY A 26 9.75 0.07 -6.12
CA GLY A 26 9.80 1.45 -5.65
C GLY A 26 9.16 2.46 -6.60
N ASP A 27 8.38 2.00 -7.59
CA ASP A 27 7.64 2.87 -8.49
C ASP A 27 6.24 3.12 -7.93
N GLU A 28 6.05 4.33 -7.39
CA GLU A 28 4.77 4.78 -6.82
C GLU A 28 3.99 5.68 -7.78
N SER A 29 4.49 5.89 -9.01
CA SER A 29 3.92 6.87 -9.96
C SER A 29 2.47 6.55 -10.39
N ARG A 30 2.05 5.29 -10.24
CA ARG A 30 0.73 4.80 -10.69
C ARG A 30 -0.23 4.48 -9.56
N MET A 31 0.08 4.90 -8.33
CA MET A 31 -0.74 4.62 -7.14
C MET A 31 -2.20 5.08 -7.29
N GLU A 32 -2.42 6.29 -7.81
CA GLU A 32 -3.77 6.84 -8.03
C GLU A 32 -4.55 6.07 -9.11
N GLU A 33 -3.87 5.67 -10.19
CA GLU A 33 -4.46 4.84 -11.26
C GLU A 33 -4.90 3.48 -10.70
N PHE A 34 -4.05 2.86 -9.87
CA PHE A 34 -4.36 1.62 -9.19
C PHE A 34 -5.58 1.77 -8.26
N ALA A 35 -5.60 2.79 -7.40
CA ALA A 35 -6.69 3.02 -6.45
C ALA A 35 -8.05 3.18 -7.18
N GLY A 36 -8.10 4.03 -8.22
CA GLY A 36 -9.33 4.25 -8.97
C GLY A 36 -9.75 3.04 -9.84
N ARG A 37 -8.82 2.17 -10.24
CA ARG A 37 -9.17 0.88 -10.89
C ARG A 37 -9.72 -0.12 -9.89
N ARG A 38 -9.10 -0.21 -8.72
CA ARG A 38 -9.54 -1.11 -7.64
C ARG A 38 -10.95 -0.75 -7.19
N GLU A 39 -11.22 0.52 -6.93
CA GLU A 39 -12.54 1.02 -6.53
C GLU A 39 -13.63 0.61 -7.53
N ARG A 40 -13.41 0.83 -8.83
CA ARG A 40 -14.36 0.43 -9.88
C ARG A 40 -14.66 -1.07 -9.92
N ILE A 41 -13.67 -1.92 -9.63
CA ILE A 41 -13.89 -3.38 -9.60
C ILE A 41 -14.69 -3.77 -8.35
N VAL A 42 -14.41 -3.14 -7.21
CA VAL A 42 -15.16 -3.36 -5.97
C VAL A 42 -16.61 -2.91 -6.12
N ASP A 43 -16.85 -1.72 -6.68
CA ASP A 43 -18.20 -1.23 -6.95
C ASP A 43 -18.97 -2.18 -7.87
N ALA A 44 -18.29 -2.75 -8.88
CA ALA A 44 -18.89 -3.73 -9.78
C ALA A 44 -19.24 -5.04 -9.05
N LEU A 45 -18.39 -5.50 -8.12
CA LEU A 45 -18.67 -6.67 -7.28
C LEU A 45 -19.88 -6.42 -6.37
N ASP A 46 -19.95 -5.26 -5.72
CA ASP A 46 -21.06 -4.87 -4.85
C ASP A 46 -22.39 -4.77 -5.61
N ALA A 47 -22.34 -4.36 -6.89
CA ALA A 47 -23.51 -4.24 -7.74
C ALA A 47 -24.09 -5.57 -8.24
N LEU A 48 -23.36 -6.70 -8.13
CA LEU A 48 -23.81 -7.98 -8.72
C LEU A 48 -25.02 -8.61 -8.01
N GLY A 49 -25.30 -8.24 -6.75
CA GLY A 49 -26.43 -8.77 -6.01
C GLY A 49 -26.38 -10.29 -5.75
N PRO A 50 -27.42 -10.88 -5.14
CA PRO A 50 -27.41 -12.30 -4.77
C PRO A 50 -27.57 -13.21 -5.98
N ILE A 51 -26.80 -14.30 -6.02
CA ILE A 51 -26.89 -15.30 -7.08
C ILE A 51 -28.22 -16.07 -6.98
N PRO A 52 -29.01 -16.19 -8.06
CA PRO A 52 -30.25 -16.97 -8.06
C PRO A 52 -29.98 -18.47 -7.90
N ASP A 53 -30.87 -19.16 -7.17
CA ASP A 53 -30.83 -20.61 -7.00
C ASP A 53 -30.98 -21.32 -8.36
N LEU A 54 -30.00 -22.16 -8.71
CA LEU A 54 -29.98 -22.91 -9.96
C LEU A 54 -30.40 -24.39 -9.75
N PRO A 55 -31.05 -25.00 -10.76
CA PRO A 55 -31.31 -26.44 -10.77
C PRO A 55 -30.00 -27.24 -10.82
N SER A 56 -30.05 -28.53 -10.44
CA SER A 56 -28.88 -29.41 -10.24
C SER A 56 -27.88 -29.46 -11.40
N VAL A 57 -28.34 -29.36 -12.66
CA VAL A 57 -27.49 -29.36 -13.87
C VAL A 57 -26.58 -28.12 -13.97
N GLY A 58 -26.91 -27.04 -13.25
CA GLY A 58 -26.10 -25.82 -13.15
C GLY A 58 -25.24 -25.74 -11.89
N ARG A 59 -25.32 -26.72 -10.99
CA ARG A 59 -24.64 -26.68 -9.68
C ARG A 59 -23.13 -26.88 -9.80
N ASP A 60 -22.67 -27.85 -10.59
CA ASP A 60 -21.23 -28.09 -10.80
C ASP A 60 -20.52 -26.87 -11.41
N LEU A 61 -21.22 -26.17 -12.32
CA LEU A 61 -20.71 -24.95 -12.93
C LEU A 61 -20.66 -23.79 -11.92
N LEU A 62 -21.66 -23.69 -11.05
CA LEU A 62 -21.70 -22.72 -9.95
C LEU A 62 -20.55 -22.95 -8.96
N ASP A 63 -20.34 -24.21 -8.57
CA ASP A 63 -19.28 -24.63 -7.65
C ASP A 63 -17.89 -24.29 -8.22
N ASN A 64 -17.69 -24.48 -9.53
CA ASN A 64 -16.44 -24.07 -10.19
C ASN A 64 -16.20 -22.55 -10.11
N TYR A 65 -17.22 -21.73 -10.35
CA TYR A 65 -17.07 -20.28 -10.22
C TYR A 65 -16.80 -19.86 -8.78
N TRP A 66 -17.43 -20.49 -7.81
CA TRP A 66 -17.16 -20.24 -6.39
C TRP A 66 -15.75 -20.63 -5.98
N GLU A 67 -15.23 -21.76 -6.45
CA GLU A 67 -13.84 -22.16 -6.21
C GLU A 67 -12.85 -21.15 -6.79
N ARG A 68 -13.12 -20.66 -8.00
CA ARG A 68 -12.31 -19.62 -8.66
C ARG A 68 -12.34 -18.31 -7.87
N SER A 69 -13.52 -17.83 -7.49
CA SER A 69 -13.68 -16.66 -6.63
C SER A 69 -12.93 -16.83 -5.31
N ALA A 70 -13.10 -17.96 -4.61
CA ALA A 70 -12.44 -18.23 -3.33
C ALA A 70 -10.91 -18.26 -3.45
N THR A 71 -10.39 -18.76 -4.56
CA THR A 71 -8.95 -18.77 -4.84
C THR A 71 -8.43 -17.36 -5.09
N ALA A 72 -9.13 -16.57 -5.90
CA ALA A 72 -8.78 -15.18 -6.15
C ALA A 72 -8.87 -14.32 -4.87
N ILE A 73 -9.91 -14.49 -4.04
CA ILE A 73 -10.09 -13.79 -2.76
C ILE A 73 -8.94 -14.11 -1.80
N ARG A 74 -8.56 -15.39 -1.64
CA ARG A 74 -7.41 -15.76 -0.79
C ARG A 74 -6.14 -15.06 -1.28
N ARG A 75 -5.92 -15.03 -2.60
CA ARG A 75 -4.77 -14.37 -3.20
C ARG A 75 -4.76 -12.86 -2.92
N ILE A 76 -5.91 -12.21 -3.06
CA ILE A 76 -6.11 -10.80 -2.72
C ILE A 76 -5.75 -10.54 -1.26
N GLN A 77 -6.28 -11.35 -0.33
CA GLN A 77 -6.02 -11.19 1.11
C GLN A 77 -4.54 -11.34 1.46
N ASP A 78 -3.85 -12.29 0.83
CA ASP A 78 -2.41 -12.48 1.05
C ASP A 78 -1.60 -11.29 0.52
N LEU A 79 -1.93 -10.78 -0.67
CA LEU A 79 -1.30 -9.60 -1.25
C LEU A 79 -1.55 -8.35 -0.41
N ASP A 80 -2.77 -8.13 0.07
CA ASP A 80 -3.11 -6.99 0.94
C ASP A 80 -2.24 -6.98 2.21
N ARG A 81 -2.06 -8.15 2.84
CA ARG A 81 -1.20 -8.27 4.04
C ARG A 81 0.25 -7.89 3.74
N GLU A 82 0.79 -8.34 2.62
CA GLU A 82 2.18 -8.04 2.24
C GLU A 82 2.37 -6.57 1.83
N ILE A 83 1.41 -6.01 1.09
CA ILE A 83 1.38 -4.59 0.72
C ILE A 83 1.38 -3.72 1.97
N VAL A 84 0.48 -3.99 2.93
CA VAL A 84 0.38 -3.20 4.17
C VAL A 84 1.69 -3.23 4.95
N LYS A 85 2.34 -4.38 5.09
CA LYS A 85 3.64 -4.49 5.78
C LYS A 85 4.70 -3.59 5.13
N VAL A 86 4.79 -3.58 3.80
CA VAL A 86 5.76 -2.76 3.08
C VAL A 86 5.46 -1.27 3.24
N LEU A 87 4.20 -0.86 3.10
CA LEU A 87 3.79 0.54 3.27
C LEU A 87 4.07 1.01 4.71
N GLU A 88 3.85 0.17 5.72
CA GLU A 88 4.18 0.49 7.12
C GLU A 88 5.68 0.67 7.32
N ALA A 89 6.51 -0.18 6.72
CA ALA A 89 7.97 -0.06 6.77
C ALA A 89 8.46 1.22 6.08
N GLN A 90 7.94 1.54 4.89
CA GLN A 90 8.26 2.79 4.17
C GLN A 90 7.86 4.02 4.99
N LYS A 91 6.65 4.01 5.58
CA LYS A 91 6.18 5.08 6.47
C LYS A 91 7.08 5.28 7.69
N ALA A 92 7.60 4.20 8.27
CA ALA A 92 8.55 4.28 9.38
C ALA A 92 9.88 4.92 8.94
N ALA A 93 10.41 4.53 7.78
CA ALA A 93 11.63 5.10 7.23
C ALA A 93 11.49 6.61 6.95
N VAL A 94 10.39 7.04 6.32
CA VAL A 94 10.10 8.46 6.07
C VAL A 94 10.02 9.25 7.38
N ARG A 95 9.40 8.70 8.42
CA ARG A 95 9.33 9.35 9.75
C ARG A 95 10.70 9.52 10.38
N GLU A 96 11.56 8.53 10.23
CA GLU A 96 12.93 8.61 10.73
C GLU A 96 13.73 9.70 10.01
N GLU A 97 13.64 9.74 8.68
CA GLU A 97 14.30 10.75 7.85
C GLU A 97 13.84 12.17 8.21
N LEU A 98 12.52 12.39 8.34
CA LEU A 98 11.97 13.67 8.78
C LEU A 98 12.46 14.06 10.18
N GLY A 99 12.60 13.10 11.09
CA GLY A 99 13.17 13.32 12.41
C GLY A 99 14.66 13.72 12.36
N GLN A 100 15.43 13.13 11.45
CA GLN A 100 16.84 13.50 11.23
C GLN A 100 16.95 14.92 10.64
N LEU A 101 16.09 15.27 9.67
CA LEU A 101 16.05 16.61 9.08
C LEU A 101 15.66 17.68 10.10
N ALA A 102 14.68 17.41 10.97
CA ALA A 102 14.29 18.31 12.05
C ALA A 102 15.46 18.58 13.01
N ARG A 103 16.16 17.53 13.46
CA ARG A 103 17.37 17.67 14.31
C ARG A 103 18.49 18.43 13.60
N GLY A 104 18.70 18.18 12.31
CA GLY A 104 19.69 18.90 11.51
C GLY A 104 19.37 20.40 11.42
N ARG A 105 18.10 20.75 11.29
CA ARG A 105 17.63 22.14 11.29
C ARG A 105 17.83 22.81 12.66
N GLU A 106 17.47 22.15 13.76
CA GLU A 106 17.70 22.65 15.12
C GLU A 106 19.20 22.90 15.37
N LEU A 107 20.07 21.98 14.96
CA LEU A 107 21.52 22.15 15.03
C LEU A 107 21.98 23.35 14.20
N HIS A 108 21.50 23.50 12.97
CA HIS A 108 21.86 24.63 12.12
C HIS A 108 21.43 25.98 12.70
N GLU A 109 20.21 26.08 13.22
CA GLU A 109 19.70 27.27 13.89
C GLU A 109 20.50 27.57 15.17
N ALA A 110 20.91 26.56 15.93
CA ALA A 110 21.80 26.73 17.08
C ALA A 110 23.21 27.22 16.71
N TYR A 111 23.74 26.80 15.55
CA TYR A 111 25.04 27.29 15.04
C TYR A 111 24.96 28.71 14.42
N GLN A 112 23.78 29.13 13.93
CA GLN A 112 23.55 30.50 13.44
C GLN A 112 23.16 31.48 14.55
N GLY A 113 22.62 30.98 15.66
CA GLY A 113 22.33 31.75 16.87
C GLY A 113 23.62 32.15 17.60
N ALA A 114 24.05 33.40 17.40
CA ALA A 114 25.26 34.01 17.93
C ALA A 114 26.55 33.23 17.61
N ALA A 115 27.28 33.69 16.59
CA ALA A 115 28.72 33.46 16.54
C ALA A 115 29.28 33.81 17.94
N PRO A 116 30.01 32.92 18.62
CA PRO A 116 30.64 33.26 19.88
C PRO A 116 31.63 34.39 19.61
N THR A 117 31.22 35.63 19.83
CA THR A 117 32.12 36.77 19.94
C THR A 117 32.86 36.59 21.24
N SER A 118 33.93 35.81 21.19
CA SER A 118 35.24 36.10 21.80
C SER A 118 35.93 34.78 22.16
N PRO A 119 37.09 34.46 21.57
CA PRO A 119 38.01 33.54 22.21
C PRO A 119 38.53 34.24 23.47
N VAL A 120 38.03 33.85 24.64
CA VAL A 120 38.65 34.21 25.91
C VAL A 120 39.98 33.44 25.97
N PHE A 121 41.07 34.12 25.60
CA PHE A 121 42.39 33.74 26.04
C PHE A 121 42.43 33.92 27.56
N LEU A 122 42.24 32.83 28.30
CA LEU A 122 42.62 32.78 29.70
C LEU A 122 44.15 32.73 29.73
N ASP A 123 44.75 33.90 29.84
CA ASP A 123 46.16 34.04 30.17
C ASP A 123 46.38 33.43 31.56
N ARG A 124 47.00 32.25 31.58
CA ARG A 124 47.55 31.63 32.77
C ARG A 124 49.05 31.59 32.54
N VAL A 125 49.76 32.54 33.15
CA VAL A 125 51.04 32.48 33.89
C VAL A 125 51.42 33.96 34.09
N GLY A 126 51.39 34.53 35.29
CA GLY A 126 52.24 34.16 36.42
C GLY A 126 53.43 35.10 36.44
#